data_AF-A0A353TA13-F1
#
_entry.id   AF-A0A353TA13-F1
#
_cell.length_a   1.000
_cell.length_b   1.000
_cell.length_c   1.000
_cell.angle_alpha   90.00
_cell.angle_beta   90.00
_cell.angle_gamma   90.00
#
_symmetry.space_group_name_H-M   'P 1'
#
loop_
_entity.id
_entity.type
_entity.pdbx_description
1 polymer ?
#
loop_
_entity_poly.entity_id
_entity_poly.type
_entity_poly.pdbx_seq_one_letter_code
_entity_poly.pdbx_strand_id
1 'polypeptide(L)'
;MKNEFENLQRILEQQIAFAQLGRIDRVDALLKQADSAIGSFVGVRELPANINRLYNELCLILKANMAGIETAMKQSKKNKLAARTYRRNG
;
A
#
# COMPACT_ATOMS: atom_id res chain seq x y z
N MET A 1 -6.37 3.08 -25.79
CA MET A 1 -5.12 3.73 -25.38
C MET A 1 -5.29 4.96 -24.49
N LYS A 2 -5.76 6.14 -24.95
CA LYS A 2 -5.87 7.34 -24.05
C LYS A 2 -6.73 7.10 -22.80
N ASN A 3 -7.90 6.48 -22.95
CA ASN A 3 -8.83 6.23 -21.84
C ASN A 3 -8.30 5.21 -20.80
N GLU A 4 -7.40 4.32 -21.20
CA GLU A 4 -6.89 3.27 -20.31
C GLU A 4 -5.84 3.85 -19.35
N PHE A 5 -5.01 4.78 -19.81
CA PHE A 5 -4.05 5.48 -18.94
C PHE A 5 -4.75 6.42 -17.95
N GLU A 6 -5.82 7.10 -18.37
CA GLU A 6 -6.63 7.92 -17.46
C GLU A 6 -7.33 7.05 -16.40
N ASN A 7 -7.81 5.87 -16.79
CA ASN A 7 -8.39 4.92 -15.84
C ASN A 7 -7.35 4.41 -14.84
N LEU A 8 -6.16 4.01 -15.32
CA LEU A 8 -5.07 3.57 -14.46
C LEU A 8 -4.60 4.69 -13.52
N GLN A 9 -4.52 5.93 -14.01
CA GLN A 9 -4.20 7.10 -13.18
C GLN A 9 -5.20 7.24 -12.03
N ARG A 10 -6.50 7.21 -12.31
CA ARG A 10 -7.55 7.33 -11.29
C ARG A 10 -7.48 6.20 -10.25
N ILE A 11 -7.22 4.97 -10.69
CA ILE A 11 -7.07 3.82 -9.79
C ILE A 11 -5.87 4.04 -8.85
N LEU A 12 -4.72 4.48 -9.38
CA LEU A 12 -3.53 4.77 -8.57
C LEU A 12 -3.76 5.93 -7.58
N GLU A 13 -4.41 7.01 -8.00
CA GLU A 13 -4.76 8.14 -7.13
C GLU A 13 -5.67 7.69 -5.97
N GLN A 14 -6.66 6.84 -6.25
CA GLN A 14 -7.51 6.26 -5.22
C GLN A 14 -6.75 5.33 -4.27
N GLN A 15 -5.85 4.50 -4.80
CA GLN A 15 -4.99 3.65 -3.97
C GLN A 15 -4.10 4.49 -3.04
N ILE A 16 -3.52 5.58 -3.53
CA ILE A 16 -2.72 6.51 -2.72
C ILE A 16 -3.59 7.09 -1.60
N ALA A 17 -4.79 7.59 -1.91
CA ALA A 17 -5.69 8.14 -0.90
C ALA A 17 -6.05 7.11 0.19
N PHE A 18 -6.36 5.87 -0.19
CA PHE A 18 -6.63 4.81 0.79
C PHE A 18 -5.38 4.41 1.59
N ALA A 19 -4.22 4.35 0.95
CA ALA A 19 -2.96 4.03 1.62
C ALA A 19 -2.58 5.12 2.64
N GLN A 20 -2.77 6.40 2.34
CA GLN A 20 -2.55 7.50 3.27
C GLN A 20 -3.49 7.43 4.49
N LEU A 21 -4.72 6.93 4.29
CA LEU A 21 -5.68 6.71 5.37
C LEU A 21 -5.44 5.39 6.14
N GLY A 22 -4.40 4.63 5.81
CA GLY A 22 -4.09 3.33 6.43
C GLY A 22 -5.08 2.21 6.07
N ARG A 23 -5.93 2.40 5.05
CA ARG A 23 -6.93 1.41 4.60
C ARG A 23 -6.34 0.46 3.56
N ILE A 24 -5.37 -0.35 4.00
CA ILE A 24 -4.62 -1.28 3.14
C ILE A 24 -5.52 -2.35 2.49
N ASP A 25 -6.61 -2.74 3.16
CA ASP A 25 -7.64 -3.64 2.64
C ASP A 25 -8.30 -3.11 1.35
N ARG A 26 -8.50 -1.78 1.26
CA ARG A 26 -9.05 -1.13 0.07
C ARG A 26 -8.02 -0.96 -1.04
N VAL A 27 -6.74 -0.84 -0.68
CA VAL A 27 -5.64 -0.81 -1.65
C VAL A 27 -5.52 -2.15 -2.39
N ASP A 28 -5.61 -3.28 -1.67
CA ASP A 28 -5.56 -4.63 -2.25
C ASP A 28 -6.72 -4.90 -3.23
N ALA A 29 -7.93 -4.44 -2.88
CA ALA A 29 -9.10 -4.55 -3.76
C ALA A 29 -8.95 -3.76 -5.07
N LEU A 30 -8.25 -2.62 -5.02
CA LEU A 30 -7.95 -1.81 -6.20
C LEU A 30 -6.76 -2.38 -6.99
N LEU A 31 -5.84 -3.10 -6.34
CA LEU A 31 -4.70 -3.75 -7.00
C LEU A 31 -5.17 -4.77 -8.04
N LYS A 32 -6.21 -5.55 -7.72
CA LYS A 32 -6.84 -6.47 -8.67
C LYS A 32 -7.47 -5.76 -9.88
N GLN A 33 -7.97 -4.54 -9.69
CA GLN A 33 -8.49 -3.72 -10.79
C GLN A 33 -7.36 -3.12 -11.63
N ALA A 34 -6.27 -2.71 -10.98
CA ALA A 34 -5.06 -2.26 -11.65
C ALA A 34 -4.42 -3.40 -12.48
N ASP A 35 -4.35 -4.63 -11.98
CA ASP A 35 -3.82 -5.79 -12.72
C ASP A 35 -4.61 -6.07 -13.99
N SER A 36 -5.94 -5.94 -13.95
CA SER A 36 -6.78 -6.06 -15.15
C SER A 36 -6.51 -4.94 -16.17
N ALA A 37 -6.14 -3.75 -15.72
CA ALA A 37 -5.77 -2.63 -16.60
C ALA A 37 -4.33 -2.79 -17.13
N ILE A 38 -3.40 -3.27 -16.29
CA ILE A 38 -2.00 -3.55 -16.63
C ILE A 38 -1.88 -4.69 -17.64
N GLY A 39 -2.72 -5.72 -17.53
CA GLY A 39 -2.81 -6.79 -18.53
C GLY A 39 -3.09 -6.27 -19.95
N SER A 40 -3.83 -5.18 -20.09
CA SER A 40 -4.09 -4.53 -21.39
C SER A 40 -2.90 -3.69 -21.91
N PHE A 41 -1.90 -3.40 -21.07
CA PHE A 41 -0.68 -2.67 -21.45
C PHE A 41 0.50 -3.57 -21.81
N VAL A 42 0.32 -4.90 -21.82
CA VAL A 42 1.35 -5.85 -22.28
C VAL A 42 1.67 -5.56 -23.75
N GLY A 43 2.79 -4.87 -23.99
CA GLY A 43 3.22 -4.39 -25.30
C GLY A 43 3.56 -2.89 -25.37
N VAL A 44 3.23 -2.10 -24.34
CA VAL A 44 3.63 -0.69 -24.27
C VAL A 44 5.07 -0.59 -23.76
N ARG A 45 5.96 -0.05 -24.61
CA ARG A 45 7.41 0.02 -24.36
C ARG A 45 7.77 0.88 -23.14
N GLU A 46 6.95 1.89 -22.83
CA GLU A 46 7.14 2.78 -21.67
C GLU A 46 5.81 3.26 -21.10
N LEU A 47 5.62 3.11 -19.79
CA LEU A 47 4.52 3.73 -19.07
C LEU A 47 4.69 5.25 -19.05
N PRO A 48 3.61 6.03 -19.19
CA PRO A 48 3.66 7.48 -19.03
C PRO A 48 4.31 7.88 -17.69
N ALA A 49 5.13 8.92 -17.69
CA ALA A 49 5.91 9.35 -16.52
C ALA A 49 5.03 9.69 -15.30
N ASN A 50 3.81 10.21 -15.52
CA ASN A 50 2.81 10.45 -14.49
C ASN A 50 2.37 9.15 -13.80
N ILE A 51 2.09 8.09 -14.57
CA ILE A 51 1.71 6.78 -14.03
C ILE A 51 2.86 6.18 -13.21
N ASN A 52 4.08 6.26 -13.75
CA ASN A 52 5.27 5.77 -13.03
C ASN A 52 5.49 6.52 -11.70
N ARG A 53 5.29 7.84 -11.69
CA ARG A 53 5.38 8.65 -10.46
C ARG A 53 4.35 8.20 -9.42
N LEU A 54 3.09 8.04 -9.81
CA LEU A 54 2.02 7.62 -8.89
C LEU A 54 2.26 6.21 -8.34
N TYR A 55 2.72 5.29 -9.19
CA TYR A 55 3.10 3.95 -8.74
C TYR A 55 4.22 3.99 -7.70
N ASN A 56 5.28 4.77 -7.94
CA ASN A 56 6.38 4.94 -6.99
C ASN A 56 5.92 5.56 -5.66
N GLU A 57 5.03 6.56 -5.71
CA GLU A 57 4.44 7.18 -4.53
C GLU A 57 3.63 6.18 -3.71
N LEU A 58 2.78 5.39 -4.37
CA LEU A 58 2.02 4.33 -3.71
C LEU A 58 2.96 3.30 -3.04
N CYS A 59 4.02 2.86 -3.72
CA CYS A 59 5.00 1.95 -3.14
C CYS A 59 5.68 2.53 -1.89
N LEU A 60 6.01 3.82 -1.89
CA LEU A 60 6.61 4.49 -0.72
C LEU A 60 5.64 4.52 0.46
N ILE A 61 4.38 4.87 0.23
CA ILE A 61 3.35 4.93 1.28
C ILE A 61 3.08 3.54 1.85
N LEU A 62 2.99 2.51 1.01
CA LEU A 62 2.84 1.13 1.46
C LEU A 62 4.03 0.65 2.29
N LYS A 63 5.27 0.99 1.89
CA LYS A 63 6.47 0.70 2.68
C LYS A 63 6.44 1.39 4.04
N ALA A 64 6.05 2.66 4.09
CA ALA A 64 5.92 3.40 5.35
C ALA A 64 4.87 2.78 6.27
N ASN A 65 3.71 2.39 5.73
CA ASN A 65 2.66 1.70 6.48
C ASN A 65 3.13 0.35 7.05
N MET A 66 3.83 -0.45 6.25
CA MET A 66 4.40 -1.73 6.71
C MET A 66 5.41 -1.52 7.85
N ALA A 67 6.30 -0.53 7.73
CA ALA A 67 7.25 -0.21 8.79
C ALA A 67 6.57 0.27 10.08
N GLY A 68 5.47 1.03 9.96
CA GLY A 68 4.64 1.44 11.08
C GLY A 68 3.99 0.24 11.79
N ILE A 69 3.42 -0.70 11.03
CA ILE A 69 2.82 -1.93 11.55
C ILE A 69 3.87 -2.79 12.28
N GLU A 70 5.07 -2.94 11.69
CA GLU A 70 6.16 -3.71 12.31
C GLU A 70 6.57 -3.09 13.66
N THR A 71 6.66 -1.76 13.71
CA THR A 71 6.99 -1.01 14.93
C THR A 71 5.91 -1.21 16.01
N ALA A 72 4.64 -1.08 15.65
CA ALA A 72 3.52 -1.32 16.57
C ALA A 72 3.50 -2.76 17.11
N MET A 73 3.79 -3.75 16.26
CA MET A 73 3.86 -5.16 16.66
C MET A 73 5.03 -5.43 17.62
N LYS A 74 6.22 -4.84 17.38
CA LYS A 74 7.35 -4.92 18.30
C LYS A 74 7.01 -4.31 19.67
N GLN A 75 6.34 -3.17 19.69
CA GLN A 75 5.91 -2.53 20.92
C GLN A 75 4.88 -3.37 21.68
N SER A 76 3.89 -3.94 20.99
CA SER A 76 2.89 -4.84 21.60
C SER A 76 3.54 -6.07 22.23
N LYS A 77 4.54 -6.68 21.57
CA LYS A 77 5.32 -7.79 22.14
C LYS A 77 6.07 -7.38 23.42
N LYS A 78 6.71 -6.21 23.44
CA LYS A 78 7.37 -5.66 24.64
C LYS A 78 6.38 -5.45 25.78
N ASN A 79 5.22 -4.85 25.50
CA ASN A 79 4.18 -4.59 26.51
C ASN A 79 3.63 -5.90 27.11
N LYS A 80 3.41 -6.94 26.28
CA LYS A 80 2.97 -8.26 26.75
C LYS A 80 4.03 -8.95 27.61
N LEU A 81 5.31 -8.84 27.25
CA LEU A 81 6.40 -9.39 28.04
C LEU A 81 6.49 -8.71 29.41
N ALA A 82 6.43 -7.38 29.44
CA ALA A 82 6.44 -6.60 30.69
C ALA A 82 5.25 -6.99 31.60
N ALA A 83 4.03 -7.09 31.05
CA ALA A 83 2.85 -7.51 31.81
C ALA A 83 2.97 -8.92 32.41
N ARG A 84 3.63 -9.86 31.71
CA ARG A 84 3.91 -11.21 32.24
C ARG A 84 4.95 -11.19 33.36
N THR A 85 6.00 -10.38 33.23
CA THR A 85 7.02 -10.21 34.28
C THR A 85 6.40 -9.62 35.55
N TYR A 86 5.55 -8.59 35.43
CA TYR A 86 4.84 -8.01 36.57
C TYR A 86 3.95 -9.03 37.30
N ARG A 87 3.19 -9.87 36.58
CA ARG A 87 2.35 -10.92 37.20
C ARG A 87 3.13 -12.06 37.84
N ARG A 88 4.41 -12.24 37.51
CA ARG A 88 5.24 -13.33 38.04
C ARG A 88 6.01 -12.92 39.30
N ASN A 89 6.15 -11.61 39.52
CA ASN A 89 6.94 -11.02 40.61
C ASN A 89 6.09 -10.26 41.66
N GLY A 90 4.77 -10.31 41.57
CA GLY A 90 3.84 -9.82 42.59
C GLY A 90 3.00 -10.98 43.11
#